data_AF-U7UUS9-F1
#
_entry.id   AF-U7UUS9-F1
#
_cell.length_a   1.000
_cell.length_b   1.000
_cell.length_c   1.000
_cell.angle_alpha   90.00
_cell.angle_beta   90.00
_cell.angle_gamma   90.00
#
_symmetry.space_group_name_H-M   'P 1'
#
loop_
_entity.id
_entity.type
_entity.pdbx_description
1 polymer ?
#
loop_
_entity_poly.entity_id
_entity_poly.type
_entity_poly.pdbx_seq_one_letter_code
_entity_poly.pdbx_strand_id
1 'polypeptide(L)'
;MELHYFLDFVYEAKDIFLKKYSLLSYISEKSTVGRRNITKDLNLSERFVRDTVDFFRDDGLCEVTSRGISISKLGIKYVEDFKDLYLSLTSKSSDEDLVDSVKKVAGISDIYISNSSGKDELAKFASKIIRDYIEDDFHIGVTGGETVSKVIDSIETDKKNLKIVPARGSIGIKSEFQANTVAIKFAQKTGSESYIVPVPDFANRDLLSSIKDSAEYKELLDKFKSIDLLIFGIGRADVMAKRRGLDDIVTKKILRDGAVGEAFGNYFSATGGIVYKKKSLGLSLSDYKNIGSVIAVASGAEKAEATMAICSLRKDLTLIIDRELAKEIIRRN
;
A
#
# COMPACT_ATOMS: atom_id res chain seq x y z
N MET A 1 19.07 -22.14 27.02
CA MET A 1 18.00 -22.17 26.00
C MET A 1 17.64 -20.74 25.72
N GLU A 2 17.78 -20.27 24.48
CA GLU A 2 17.33 -18.90 24.16
C GLU A 2 15.82 -18.82 24.31
N LEU A 3 15.34 -17.77 24.97
CA LEU A 3 13.93 -17.57 25.30
C LEU A 3 13.02 -17.60 24.06
N HIS A 4 13.56 -17.22 22.88
CA HIS A 4 12.84 -17.25 21.62
C HIS A 4 12.46 -18.69 21.21
N TYR A 5 13.36 -19.68 21.35
CA TYR A 5 13.05 -21.08 21.03
C TYR A 5 11.94 -21.65 21.91
N PHE A 6 11.89 -21.26 23.20
CA PHE A 6 10.82 -21.69 24.10
C PHE A 6 9.46 -21.09 23.70
N LEU A 7 9.44 -19.79 23.38
CA LEU A 7 8.21 -19.09 23.01
C LEU A 7 7.70 -19.51 21.62
N ASP A 8 8.59 -19.90 20.71
CA ASP A 8 8.20 -20.44 19.40
C ASP A 8 7.75 -21.91 19.51
N PHE A 9 8.32 -22.69 20.43
CA PHE A 9 7.90 -24.06 20.72
C PHE A 9 6.55 -24.11 21.47
N VAL A 10 6.29 -23.15 22.36
CA VAL A 10 5.05 -23.01 23.11
C VAL A 10 4.32 -21.75 22.65
N TYR A 11 3.75 -21.82 21.44
CA TYR A 11 3.14 -20.67 20.77
C TYR A 11 2.01 -20.00 21.57
N GLU A 12 1.27 -20.74 22.42
CA GLU A 12 0.26 -20.18 23.32
C GLU A 12 0.90 -19.25 24.37
N ALA A 13 2.12 -19.55 24.84
CA ALA A 13 2.83 -18.71 25.81
C ALA A 13 3.26 -17.37 25.20
N LYS A 14 3.62 -17.37 23.91
CA LYS A 14 3.94 -16.15 23.15
C LYS A 14 2.74 -15.21 23.03
N ASP A 15 1.59 -15.73 22.58
CA ASP A 15 0.36 -14.93 22.45
C ASP A 15 -0.10 -14.36 23.80
N ILE A 16 -0.05 -15.18 24.86
CA ILE A 16 -0.39 -14.74 26.22
C ILE A 16 0.58 -13.64 26.70
N PHE A 17 1.89 -13.82 26.48
CA PHE A 17 2.90 -12.82 26.84
C PHE A 17 2.64 -11.48 26.14
N LEU A 18 2.44 -11.49 24.81
CA LEU A 18 2.20 -10.28 24.02
C LEU A 18 0.96 -9.52 24.53
N LYS A 19 -0.16 -10.22 24.76
CA LYS A 19 -1.39 -9.62 25.27
C LYS A 19 -1.23 -9.04 26.68
N LYS A 20 -0.54 -9.77 27.58
CA LYS A 20 -0.26 -9.28 28.94
C LYS A 20 0.64 -8.04 28.91
N TYR A 21 1.71 -8.06 28.12
CA TYR A 21 2.62 -6.93 27.98
C TYR A 21 1.88 -5.70 27.45
N SER A 22 1.09 -5.81 26.37
CA SER A 22 0.33 -4.69 25.82
C SER A 22 -0.64 -4.09 26.85
N LEU A 23 -1.29 -4.94 27.66
CA LEU A 23 -2.18 -4.50 28.73
C LEU A 23 -1.43 -3.73 29.82
N LEU A 24 -0.31 -4.26 30.31
CA LEU A 24 0.49 -3.61 31.35
C LEU A 24 1.10 -2.29 30.86
N SER A 25 1.62 -2.27 29.63
CA SER A 25 2.13 -1.06 28.97
C SER A 25 1.04 0.01 28.80
N TYR A 26 -0.18 -0.39 28.41
CA TYR A 26 -1.32 0.52 28.30
C TYR A 26 -1.67 1.17 29.65
N ILE A 27 -1.66 0.38 30.74
CA ILE A 27 -1.85 0.93 32.10
C ILE A 27 -0.69 1.86 32.47
N SER A 28 0.55 1.56 32.04
CA SER A 28 1.70 2.45 32.30
C SER A 28 1.57 3.81 31.63
N GLU A 29 1.06 3.85 30.40
CA GLU A 29 0.91 5.08 29.62
C GLU A 29 -0.26 5.95 30.10
N LYS A 30 -1.24 5.32 30.74
CA LYS A 30 -2.48 5.97 31.17
C LYS A 30 -2.52 6.04 32.70
N SER A 31 -2.45 7.24 33.27
CA SER A 31 -2.36 7.45 34.72
C SER A 31 -3.39 6.64 35.53
N THR A 32 -4.64 6.57 35.08
CA THR A 32 -5.68 5.72 35.69
C THR A 32 -6.71 5.30 34.66
N VAL A 33 -7.02 4.00 34.56
CA VAL A 33 -7.93 3.46 33.52
C VAL A 33 -8.98 2.50 34.07
N GLY A 34 -10.14 2.46 33.42
CA GLY A 34 -11.16 1.44 33.68
C GLY A 34 -10.98 0.19 32.82
N ARG A 35 -11.34 -0.98 33.35
CA ARG A 35 -11.32 -2.28 32.63
C ARG A 35 -12.05 -2.21 31.28
N ARG A 36 -13.19 -1.51 31.23
CA ARG A 36 -13.99 -1.36 30.00
C ARG A 36 -13.25 -0.58 28.89
N ASN A 37 -12.43 0.40 29.27
CA ASN A 37 -11.60 1.13 28.31
C ASN A 37 -10.45 0.26 27.81
N ILE A 38 -9.82 -0.52 28.70
CA ILE A 38 -8.78 -1.49 28.32
C ILE A 38 -9.32 -2.52 27.30
N THR A 39 -10.47 -3.13 27.58
CA THR A 39 -11.16 -4.09 26.68
C THR A 39 -11.37 -3.46 25.30
N LYS A 40 -11.91 -2.24 25.26
CA LYS A 40 -12.25 -1.54 24.02
C LYS A 40 -11.01 -1.13 23.23
N ASP A 41 -10.04 -0.49 23.88
CA ASP A 41 -8.90 0.12 23.21
C ASP A 41 -7.88 -0.93 22.75
N LEU A 42 -7.75 -2.04 23.47
CA LEU A 42 -6.85 -3.15 23.12
C LEU A 42 -7.55 -4.30 22.38
N ASN A 43 -8.88 -4.22 22.18
CA ASN A 43 -9.69 -5.27 21.56
C ASN A 43 -9.49 -6.66 22.22
N LEU A 44 -9.48 -6.70 23.54
CA LEU A 44 -9.32 -7.93 24.35
C LEU A 44 -10.67 -8.34 24.95
N SER A 45 -10.85 -9.62 25.29
CA SER A 45 -12.08 -10.08 25.94
C SER A 45 -12.15 -9.60 27.40
N GLU A 46 -13.36 -9.27 27.89
CA GLU A 46 -13.54 -8.83 29.29
C GLU A 46 -13.01 -9.84 30.29
N ARG A 47 -13.21 -11.14 30.01
CA ARG A 47 -12.69 -12.24 30.84
C ARG A 47 -11.17 -12.18 30.93
N PHE A 48 -10.49 -12.06 29.80
CA PHE A 48 -9.03 -12.01 29.77
C PHE A 48 -8.48 -10.76 30.47
N VAL A 49 -9.09 -9.59 30.24
CA VAL A 49 -8.70 -8.34 30.92
C VAL A 49 -8.87 -8.47 32.43
N ARG A 50 -10.00 -9.01 32.89
CA ARG A 50 -10.26 -9.23 34.32
C ARG A 50 -9.19 -10.14 34.93
N ASP A 51 -9.00 -11.33 34.37
CA ASP A 51 -8.11 -12.34 34.91
C ASP A 51 -6.64 -11.85 34.88
N THR A 52 -6.25 -11.09 33.85
CA THR A 52 -4.92 -10.49 33.74
C THR A 52 -4.70 -9.36 34.74
N VAL A 53 -5.69 -8.49 34.95
CA VAL A 53 -5.61 -7.41 35.96
C VAL A 53 -5.56 -7.99 37.37
N ASP A 54 -6.32 -9.05 37.65
CA ASP A 54 -6.28 -9.72 38.94
C ASP A 54 -4.88 -10.33 39.18
N PHE A 55 -4.31 -11.00 38.18
CA PHE A 55 -2.91 -11.45 38.21
C PHE A 55 -1.91 -10.31 38.47
N PHE A 56 -2.03 -9.18 37.74
CA PHE A 56 -1.14 -8.03 37.95
C PHE A 56 -1.29 -7.40 39.33
N ARG A 57 -2.50 -7.36 39.89
CA ARG A 57 -2.72 -6.86 41.25
C ARG A 57 -2.07 -7.79 42.27
N ASP A 58 -2.30 -9.10 42.14
CA ASP A 58 -1.84 -10.09 43.11
C ASP A 58 -0.30 -10.18 43.13
N ASP A 59 0.35 -9.94 41.98
CA ASP A 59 1.81 -9.84 41.85
C ASP A 59 2.36 -8.42 42.10
N GLY A 60 1.52 -7.46 42.49
CA GLY A 60 1.92 -6.09 42.84
C GLY A 60 2.37 -5.22 41.67
N LEU A 61 2.02 -5.58 40.42
CA LEU A 61 2.33 -4.83 39.20
C LEU A 61 1.38 -3.66 38.95
N CYS A 62 0.17 -3.71 39.49
CA CYS A 62 -0.79 -2.60 39.43
C CYS A 62 -1.61 -2.48 40.71
N GLU A 63 -2.17 -1.29 40.94
CA GLU A 63 -3.13 -1.02 41.99
C GLU A 63 -4.53 -0.88 41.39
N VAL A 64 -5.52 -1.49 42.04
CA VAL A 64 -6.93 -1.43 41.62
C VAL A 64 -7.73 -0.71 42.71
N THR A 65 -8.31 0.43 42.35
CA THR A 65 -9.14 1.24 43.26
C THR A 65 -10.52 1.49 42.65
N SER A 66 -11.42 2.12 43.41
CA SER A 66 -12.71 2.58 42.89
C SER A 66 -12.59 3.61 41.75
N ARG A 67 -11.44 4.28 41.63
CA ARG A 67 -11.16 5.26 40.56
C ARG A 67 -10.62 4.61 39.28
N GLY A 68 -10.20 3.36 39.35
CA GLY A 68 -9.64 2.62 38.22
C GLY A 68 -8.33 1.91 38.59
N ILE A 69 -7.60 1.53 37.54
CA ILE A 69 -6.37 0.76 37.61
C ILE A 69 -5.20 1.69 37.29
N SER A 70 -4.18 1.67 38.13
CA SER A 70 -2.94 2.45 37.97
C SER A 70 -1.73 1.53 38.10
N ILE A 71 -0.66 1.82 37.36
CA ILE A 71 0.54 0.99 37.41
C ILE A 71 1.34 1.24 38.71
N SER A 72 1.99 0.19 39.23
CA SER A 72 2.92 0.32 40.34
C SER A 72 4.35 0.59 39.85
N LYS A 73 5.28 0.92 40.77
CA LYS A 73 6.71 1.02 40.43
C LYS A 73 7.27 -0.30 39.89
N LEU A 74 6.81 -1.44 40.42
CA LEU A 74 7.24 -2.76 39.95
C LEU A 74 6.66 -3.06 38.56
N GLY A 75 5.42 -2.66 38.30
CA GLY A 75 4.81 -2.77 36.97
C GLY A 75 5.58 -1.98 35.91
N ILE A 76 6.00 -0.75 36.22
CA ILE A 76 6.84 0.06 35.32
C ILE A 76 8.14 -0.68 35.01
N LYS A 77 8.81 -1.22 36.03
CA LYS A 77 10.03 -2.02 35.84
C LYS A 77 9.81 -3.23 34.93
N TYR A 78 8.68 -3.94 35.06
CA TYR A 78 8.33 -5.05 34.18
C TYR A 78 8.15 -4.61 32.73
N VAL A 79 7.49 -3.48 32.49
CA VAL A 79 7.33 -2.92 31.14
C VAL A 79 8.71 -2.59 30.54
N GLU A 80 9.60 -1.97 31.31
CA GLU A 80 10.96 -1.65 30.87
C GLU A 80 11.79 -2.92 30.57
N ASP A 81 11.83 -3.86 31.50
CA ASP A 81 12.66 -5.08 31.40
C ASP A 81 12.18 -6.00 30.25
N PHE A 82 10.88 -6.01 29.94
CA PHE A 82 10.32 -6.84 28.85
C PHE A 82 10.20 -6.12 27.50
N LYS A 83 10.55 -4.84 27.41
CA LYS A 83 10.38 -4.04 26.20
C LYS A 83 11.12 -4.62 25.00
N ASP A 84 12.39 -4.96 25.17
CA ASP A 84 13.21 -5.49 24.07
C ASP A 84 12.73 -6.87 23.62
N LEU A 85 12.26 -7.70 24.56
CA LEU A 85 11.65 -8.99 24.24
C LEU A 85 10.36 -8.81 23.45
N TYR A 86 9.46 -7.94 23.92
CA TYR A 86 8.22 -7.61 23.21
C TYR A 86 8.49 -7.09 21.81
N LEU A 87 9.45 -6.17 21.66
CA LEU A 87 9.89 -5.68 20.35
C LEU A 87 10.43 -6.83 19.51
N SER A 88 11.31 -7.68 20.01
CA SER A 88 11.87 -8.80 19.25
C SER A 88 10.82 -9.80 18.76
N LEU A 89 9.82 -10.10 19.59
CA LEU A 89 8.74 -11.05 19.29
C LEU A 89 7.70 -10.47 18.33
N THR A 90 7.48 -9.15 18.37
CA THR A 90 6.59 -8.47 17.42
C THR A 90 7.28 -8.15 16.09
N SER A 91 8.60 -7.94 16.10
CA SER A 91 9.40 -7.58 14.92
C SER A 91 9.75 -8.76 14.03
N LYS A 92 9.90 -9.99 14.56
CA LYS A 92 10.45 -11.13 13.79
C LYS A 92 9.44 -12.13 13.25
N SER A 93 8.27 -12.33 13.88
CA SER A 93 7.35 -13.41 13.50
C SER A 93 6.01 -12.95 12.92
N SER A 94 5.93 -11.71 12.42
CA SER A 94 4.67 -11.20 11.86
C SER A 94 4.83 -10.42 10.57
N ASP A 95 6.06 -10.02 10.21
CA ASP A 95 6.36 -9.23 9.02
C ASP A 95 7.00 -10.11 7.94
N GLU A 96 7.99 -10.94 8.27
CA GLU A 96 8.56 -11.93 7.34
C GLU A 96 7.51 -12.97 6.92
N ASP A 97 6.76 -13.54 7.88
CA ASP A 97 5.64 -14.45 7.59
C ASP A 97 4.55 -13.79 6.72
N LEU A 98 4.28 -12.50 6.94
CA LEU A 98 3.28 -11.76 6.18
C LEU A 98 3.78 -11.47 4.77
N VAL A 99 5.03 -11.03 4.62
CA VAL A 99 5.71 -10.82 3.33
C VAL A 99 5.71 -12.11 2.53
N ASP A 100 6.16 -13.22 3.11
CA ASP A 100 6.24 -14.51 2.42
C ASP A 100 4.85 -15.06 2.08
N SER A 101 3.88 -14.91 2.98
CA SER A 101 2.49 -15.28 2.71
C SER A 101 1.89 -14.48 1.56
N VAL A 102 2.08 -13.15 1.54
CA VAL A 102 1.59 -12.32 0.43
C VAL A 102 2.34 -12.63 -0.85
N LYS A 103 3.67 -12.80 -0.84
CA LYS A 103 4.44 -13.19 -2.03
C LYS A 103 3.92 -14.49 -2.63
N LYS A 104 3.70 -15.50 -1.79
CA LYS A 104 3.17 -16.80 -2.20
C LYS A 104 1.77 -16.70 -2.80
N VAL A 105 0.88 -15.96 -2.14
CA VAL A 105 -0.50 -15.77 -2.56
C VAL A 105 -0.58 -14.95 -3.85
N ALA A 106 0.09 -13.80 -3.90
CA ALA A 106 0.06 -12.88 -5.04
C ALA A 106 0.92 -13.33 -6.23
N GLY A 107 1.84 -14.28 -6.02
CA GLY A 107 2.70 -14.82 -7.07
C GLY A 107 3.77 -13.85 -7.57
N ILE A 108 4.22 -12.92 -6.72
CA ILE A 108 5.23 -11.90 -7.04
C ILE A 108 6.53 -12.11 -6.26
N SER A 109 7.66 -11.65 -6.81
CA SER A 109 8.98 -11.83 -6.21
C SER A 109 9.31 -10.79 -5.14
N ASP A 110 8.73 -9.59 -5.22
CA ASP A 110 9.15 -8.45 -4.40
C ASP A 110 7.98 -7.67 -3.81
N ILE A 111 8.02 -7.47 -2.49
CA ILE A 111 6.98 -6.77 -1.74
C ILE A 111 7.56 -6.08 -0.51
N TYR A 112 7.04 -4.89 -0.23
CA TYR A 112 7.30 -4.13 0.98
C TYR A 112 5.98 -3.77 1.66
N ILE A 113 5.88 -4.06 2.95
CA ILE A 113 4.67 -3.85 3.74
C ILE A 113 4.95 -2.79 4.80
N SER A 114 4.21 -1.67 4.73
CA SER A 114 4.30 -0.61 5.73
C SER A 114 3.62 -1.05 7.02
N ASN A 115 4.30 -0.85 8.15
CA ASN A 115 3.77 -1.12 9.49
C ASN A 115 2.78 -0.06 9.98
N SER A 116 2.75 1.09 9.34
CA SER A 116 1.80 2.17 9.60
C SER A 116 0.60 2.09 8.66
N SER A 117 -0.58 2.43 9.19
CA SER A 117 -1.80 2.56 8.42
C SER A 117 -1.95 3.97 7.86
N GLY A 118 -2.55 4.07 6.68
CA GLY A 118 -2.89 5.34 6.04
C GLY A 118 -1.93 5.75 4.92
N LYS A 119 -2.49 6.48 3.94
CA LYS A 119 -1.81 6.82 2.68
C LYS A 119 -0.56 7.68 2.87
N ASP A 120 -0.53 8.57 3.87
CA ASP A 120 0.60 9.47 4.09
C ASP A 120 1.83 8.73 4.63
N GLU A 121 1.62 7.83 5.59
CA GLU A 121 2.72 7.03 6.12
C GLU A 121 3.19 5.98 5.13
N LEU A 122 2.27 5.35 4.38
CA LEU A 122 2.63 4.49 3.26
C LEU A 122 3.43 5.27 2.21
N ALA A 123 3.08 6.52 1.92
CA ALA A 123 3.79 7.32 0.93
C ALA A 123 5.24 7.62 1.34
N LYS A 124 5.49 7.96 2.61
CA LYS A 124 6.85 8.14 3.15
C LYS A 124 7.66 6.85 3.16
N PHE A 125 7.00 5.73 3.44
CA PHE A 125 7.63 4.41 3.40
C PHE A 125 8.01 4.03 1.96
N ALA A 126 7.06 4.15 1.03
CA ALA A 126 7.25 3.86 -0.38
C ALA A 126 8.30 4.77 -1.02
N SER A 127 8.36 6.05 -0.66
CA SER A 127 9.33 6.98 -1.25
C SER A 127 10.78 6.59 -0.93
N LYS A 128 11.04 6.07 0.27
CA LYS A 128 12.36 5.56 0.66
C LYS A 128 12.78 4.36 -0.17
N ILE A 129 11.86 3.43 -0.40
CA ILE A 129 12.11 2.23 -1.22
C ILE A 129 12.32 2.62 -2.68
N ILE A 130 11.39 3.41 -3.24
CA ILE A 130 11.43 3.83 -4.65
C ILE A 130 12.72 4.56 -4.98
N ARG A 131 13.27 5.35 -4.05
CA ARG A 131 14.55 6.05 -4.25
C ARG A 131 15.67 5.09 -4.65
N ASP A 132 15.70 3.89 -4.09
CA ASP A 132 16.75 2.90 -4.35
C ASP A 132 16.61 2.25 -5.74
N TYR A 133 15.50 2.50 -6.44
CA TYR A 133 15.27 2.08 -7.83
C TYR A 133 15.56 3.19 -8.85
N ILE A 134 15.81 4.43 -8.41
CA ILE A 134 16.07 5.56 -9.30
C ILE A 134 17.56 5.58 -9.62
N GLU A 135 17.88 5.59 -10.91
CA GLU A 135 19.24 5.76 -11.40
C GLU A 135 19.37 7.01 -12.27
N ASP A 136 20.61 7.45 -12.49
CA ASP A 136 20.90 8.57 -13.39
C ASP A 136 20.37 8.27 -14.80
N ASP A 137 19.96 9.33 -15.51
CA ASP A 137 19.47 9.29 -16.90
C ASP A 137 18.16 8.50 -17.12
N PHE A 138 17.50 8.01 -16.06
CA PHE A 138 16.24 7.26 -16.15
C PHE A 138 15.06 8.09 -16.66
N HIS A 139 14.24 7.46 -17.50
CA HIS A 139 12.90 7.90 -17.82
C HIS A 139 11.92 7.25 -16.83
N ILE A 140 11.34 8.06 -15.95
CA ILE A 140 10.47 7.57 -14.88
C ILE A 140 9.01 7.82 -15.25
N GLY A 141 8.30 6.74 -15.53
CA GLY A 141 6.86 6.74 -15.72
C GLY A 141 6.10 6.94 -14.42
N VAL A 142 5.14 7.86 -14.39
CA VAL A 142 4.22 8.02 -13.24
C VAL A 142 2.77 8.06 -13.66
N THR A 143 1.90 7.34 -12.95
CA THR A 143 0.45 7.54 -13.09
C THR A 143 -0.05 8.69 -12.22
N GLY A 144 -1.30 9.10 -12.44
CA GLY A 144 -2.00 9.95 -11.49
C GLY A 144 -2.48 9.20 -10.25
N GLY A 145 -3.30 9.87 -9.47
CA GLY A 145 -3.94 9.35 -8.27
C GLY A 145 -3.31 9.84 -6.97
N GLU A 146 -4.14 9.89 -5.93
CA GLU A 146 -3.77 10.42 -4.62
C GLU A 146 -2.59 9.69 -3.99
N THR A 147 -2.55 8.35 -4.07
CA THR A 147 -1.45 7.54 -3.51
C THR A 147 -0.12 7.88 -4.18
N VAL A 148 -0.07 7.89 -5.52
CA VAL A 148 1.17 8.22 -6.25
C VAL A 148 1.56 9.66 -6.00
N SER A 149 0.62 10.61 -6.01
CA SER A 149 0.91 12.00 -5.69
C SER A 149 1.56 12.15 -4.31
N LYS A 150 1.03 11.51 -3.26
CA LYS A 150 1.62 11.57 -1.91
C LYS A 150 3.02 10.95 -1.86
N VAL A 151 3.25 9.87 -2.62
CA VAL A 151 4.58 9.25 -2.76
C VAL A 151 5.56 10.26 -3.37
N ILE A 152 5.20 10.88 -4.50
CA ILE A 152 6.02 11.89 -5.16
C ILE A 152 6.33 13.07 -4.21
N ASP A 153 5.35 13.48 -3.40
CA ASP A 153 5.55 14.55 -2.40
C ASP A 153 6.63 14.21 -1.37
N SER A 154 6.90 12.93 -1.17
CA SER A 154 7.84 12.39 -0.18
C SER A 154 9.15 11.86 -0.80
N ILE A 155 9.32 11.87 -2.13
CA ILE A 155 10.54 11.39 -2.80
C ILE A 155 11.63 12.45 -2.77
N GLU A 156 12.81 12.09 -2.30
CA GLU A 156 14.02 12.88 -2.41
C GLU A 156 15.09 12.01 -3.06
N THR A 157 15.78 12.54 -4.07
CA THR A 157 16.84 11.84 -4.80
C THR A 157 17.88 12.84 -5.29
N ASP A 158 19.14 12.41 -5.32
CA ASP A 158 20.30 13.14 -5.84
C ASP A 158 20.67 12.73 -7.29
N LYS A 159 19.91 11.78 -7.85
CA LYS A 159 20.06 11.28 -9.22
C LYS A 159 19.76 12.38 -10.24
N LYS A 160 20.50 12.34 -11.34
CA LYS A 160 20.58 13.43 -12.33
C LYS A 160 19.97 13.00 -13.66
N ASN A 161 19.66 14.01 -14.48
CA ASN A 161 19.16 13.87 -15.84
C ASN A 161 17.89 13.01 -15.97
N LEU A 162 17.07 12.97 -14.93
CA LEU A 162 15.83 12.20 -14.96
C LEU A 162 14.83 12.87 -15.92
N LYS A 163 14.01 12.04 -16.54
CA LYS A 163 12.89 12.50 -17.39
C LYS A 163 11.60 11.89 -16.89
N ILE A 164 10.70 12.72 -16.41
CA ILE A 164 9.44 12.24 -15.84
C ILE A 164 8.37 12.14 -16.94
N VAL A 165 7.89 10.93 -17.18
CA VAL A 165 6.91 10.60 -18.21
C VAL A 165 5.54 10.37 -17.56
N PRO A 166 4.51 11.19 -17.83
CA PRO A 166 3.17 10.88 -17.37
C PRO A 166 2.64 9.67 -18.12
N ALA A 167 2.40 8.56 -17.42
CA ALA A 167 2.05 7.29 -18.04
C ALA A 167 0.66 7.29 -18.70
N ARG A 168 -0.18 8.31 -18.48
CA ARG A 168 -1.49 8.48 -19.14
C ARG A 168 -1.86 9.95 -19.27
N GLY A 169 -2.84 10.25 -20.11
CA GLY A 169 -3.48 11.56 -20.19
C GLY A 169 -4.24 11.96 -18.91
N SER A 170 -4.72 13.20 -18.88
CA SER A 170 -5.47 13.74 -17.74
C SER A 170 -6.79 12.98 -17.51
N ILE A 171 -7.04 12.58 -16.25
CA ILE A 171 -8.24 11.86 -15.80
C ILE A 171 -8.93 12.65 -14.67
N GLY A 172 -10.22 12.94 -14.80
CA GLY A 172 -11.07 13.41 -13.70
C GLY A 172 -10.94 14.89 -13.32
N ILE A 173 -11.62 15.26 -12.23
CA ILE A 173 -11.95 16.66 -11.85
C ILE A 173 -10.88 17.32 -10.96
N LYS A 174 -10.14 16.54 -10.15
CA LYS A 174 -9.08 17.07 -9.27
C LYS A 174 -7.77 17.19 -10.04
N SER A 175 -7.41 18.42 -10.40
CA SER A 175 -6.20 18.72 -11.15
C SER A 175 -4.93 18.25 -10.43
N GLU A 176 -4.91 18.26 -9.10
CA GLU A 176 -3.72 17.89 -8.32
C GLU A 176 -3.29 16.42 -8.47
N PHE A 177 -4.21 15.52 -8.84
CA PHE A 177 -3.94 14.08 -8.96
C PHE A 177 -3.87 13.58 -10.40
N GLN A 178 -3.85 14.48 -11.38
CA GLN A 178 -3.67 14.09 -12.77
C GLN A 178 -2.23 13.66 -13.03
N ALA A 179 -2.02 12.70 -13.94
CA ALA A 179 -0.69 12.18 -14.24
C ALA A 179 0.28 13.27 -14.71
N ASN A 180 -0.17 14.20 -15.57
CA ASN A 180 0.63 15.37 -15.97
C ASN A 180 1.05 16.22 -14.76
N THR A 181 0.11 16.53 -13.85
CA THR A 181 0.41 17.31 -12.65
C THR A 181 1.40 16.60 -11.72
N VAL A 182 1.22 15.30 -11.52
CA VAL A 182 2.13 14.48 -10.71
C VAL A 182 3.53 14.43 -11.35
N ALA A 183 3.61 14.28 -12.68
CA ALA A 183 4.88 14.29 -13.40
C ALA A 183 5.61 15.63 -13.30
N ILE A 184 4.89 16.74 -13.50
CA ILE A 184 5.43 18.10 -13.36
C ILE A 184 5.92 18.34 -11.92
N LYS A 185 5.13 17.94 -10.93
CA LYS A 185 5.51 18.06 -9.51
C LYS A 185 6.77 17.27 -9.19
N PHE A 186 6.87 16.05 -9.72
CA PHE A 186 8.05 15.21 -9.53
C PHE A 186 9.29 15.84 -10.15
N ALA A 187 9.18 16.31 -11.40
CA ALA A 187 10.25 16.99 -12.11
C ALA A 187 10.73 18.25 -11.36
N GLN A 188 9.82 19.07 -10.86
CA GLN A 188 10.16 20.25 -10.06
C GLN A 188 10.93 19.89 -8.78
N LYS A 189 10.50 18.83 -8.08
CA LYS A 189 11.13 18.40 -6.82
C LYS A 189 12.52 17.79 -7.02
N THR A 190 12.78 17.23 -8.20
CA THR A 190 14.04 16.55 -8.55
C THR A 190 14.92 17.35 -9.50
N GLY A 191 14.56 18.59 -9.84
CA GLY A 191 15.29 19.41 -10.81
C GLY A 191 15.38 18.77 -12.21
N SER A 192 14.40 17.95 -12.57
CA SER A 192 14.38 17.09 -13.75
C SER A 192 13.43 17.62 -14.82
N GLU A 193 13.47 17.03 -16.02
CA GLU A 193 12.52 17.35 -17.10
C GLU A 193 11.21 16.58 -16.92
N SER A 194 10.08 17.15 -17.37
CA SER A 194 8.82 16.42 -17.49
C SER A 194 8.23 16.54 -18.88
N TYR A 195 7.61 15.46 -19.34
CA TYR A 195 6.78 15.45 -20.54
C TYR A 195 5.31 15.73 -20.19
N ILE A 196 4.52 16.05 -21.21
CA ILE A 196 3.08 16.27 -21.09
C ILE A 196 2.35 15.37 -22.09
N VAL A 197 1.28 14.72 -21.64
CA VAL A 197 0.31 14.07 -22.53
C VAL A 197 -0.84 15.06 -22.75
N PRO A 198 -0.94 15.73 -23.92
CA PRO A 198 -1.91 16.82 -24.14
C PRO A 198 -3.33 16.33 -24.44
N VAL A 199 -3.58 15.02 -24.39
CA VAL A 199 -4.88 14.41 -24.71
C VAL A 199 -5.54 13.91 -23.43
N PRO A 200 -6.81 14.25 -23.19
CA PRO A 200 -7.55 13.69 -22.07
C PRO A 200 -7.74 12.17 -22.18
N ASP A 201 -7.69 11.44 -21.06
CA ASP A 201 -7.85 9.98 -21.04
C ASP A 201 -9.32 9.55 -21.31
N PHE A 202 -10.25 10.50 -21.34
CA PHE A 202 -11.63 10.31 -21.77
C PHE A 202 -11.88 10.59 -23.26
N ALA A 203 -10.83 10.90 -24.04
CA ALA A 203 -10.93 11.06 -25.49
C ALA A 203 -11.64 9.86 -26.14
N ASN A 204 -12.59 10.15 -27.01
CA ASN A 204 -13.31 9.13 -27.76
C ASN A 204 -12.42 8.50 -28.85
N ARG A 205 -12.92 7.45 -29.50
CA ARG A 205 -12.17 6.75 -30.55
C ARG A 205 -11.84 7.64 -31.74
N ASP A 206 -12.73 8.55 -32.08
CA ASP A 206 -12.61 9.41 -33.26
C ASP A 206 -11.46 10.39 -33.08
N LEU A 207 -11.39 11.07 -31.93
CA LEU A 207 -10.28 11.98 -31.60
C LEU A 207 -8.93 11.25 -31.57
N LEU A 208 -8.88 10.03 -31.01
CA LEU A 208 -7.63 9.26 -31.00
C LEU A 208 -7.24 8.81 -32.41
N SER A 209 -8.21 8.53 -33.29
CA SER A 209 -7.93 8.13 -34.66
C SER A 209 -7.44 9.30 -35.53
N SER A 210 -7.95 10.51 -35.31
CA SER A 210 -7.58 11.67 -36.13
C SER A 210 -6.14 12.14 -35.90
N ILE A 211 -5.57 11.87 -34.72
CA ILE A 211 -4.20 12.25 -34.36
C ILE A 211 -3.19 11.11 -34.49
N LYS A 212 -3.63 9.88 -34.75
CA LYS A 212 -2.80 8.66 -34.66
C LYS A 212 -1.55 8.70 -35.56
N ASP A 213 -1.67 9.34 -36.72
CA ASP A 213 -0.60 9.38 -37.72
C ASP A 213 0.34 10.60 -37.55
N SER A 214 0.01 11.51 -36.63
CA SER A 214 0.81 12.72 -36.36
C SER A 214 2.17 12.37 -35.76
N ALA A 215 3.16 13.25 -35.98
CA ALA A 215 4.51 13.06 -35.46
C ALA A 215 4.51 13.13 -33.92
N GLU A 216 3.72 14.05 -33.36
CA GLU A 216 3.57 14.27 -31.92
C GLU A 216 2.99 13.03 -31.22
N TYR A 217 2.01 12.37 -31.85
CA TYR A 217 1.44 11.14 -31.32
C TYR A 217 2.47 10.00 -31.29
N LYS A 218 3.27 9.86 -32.36
CA LYS A 218 4.32 8.84 -32.45
C LYS A 218 5.43 9.09 -31.43
N GLU A 219 5.88 10.35 -31.30
CA GLU A 219 6.87 10.74 -30.31
C GLU A 219 6.40 10.39 -28.89
N LEU A 220 5.13 10.67 -28.56
CA LEU A 220 4.59 10.31 -27.25
C LEU A 220 4.59 8.80 -27.00
N LEU A 221 4.25 7.99 -28.01
CA LEU A 221 4.35 6.53 -27.90
C LEU A 221 5.78 6.07 -27.65
N ASP A 222 6.77 6.71 -28.29
CA ASP A 222 8.17 6.37 -28.07
C ASP A 222 8.65 6.77 -26.67
N LYS A 223 8.13 7.85 -26.08
CA LYS A 223 8.36 8.18 -24.67
C LYS A 223 7.82 7.13 -23.71
N PHE A 224 6.69 6.49 -24.02
CA PHE A 224 6.17 5.39 -23.19
C PHE A 224 7.06 4.15 -23.26
N LYS A 225 7.63 3.86 -24.43
CA LYS A 225 8.55 2.73 -24.61
C LYS A 225 9.91 2.97 -23.96
N SER A 226 10.30 4.23 -23.77
CA SER A 226 11.58 4.57 -23.14
C SER A 226 11.55 4.53 -21.61
N ILE A 227 10.42 4.20 -20.98
CA ILE A 227 10.31 4.18 -19.52
C ILE A 227 11.19 3.05 -18.94
N ASP A 228 12.12 3.44 -18.08
CA ASP A 228 13.02 2.54 -17.36
C ASP A 228 12.39 2.07 -16.04
N LEU A 229 11.73 3.01 -15.34
CA LEU A 229 11.05 2.79 -14.07
C LEU A 229 9.61 3.29 -14.12
N LEU A 230 8.63 2.44 -13.81
CA LEU A 230 7.22 2.85 -13.66
C LEU A 230 6.78 2.85 -12.20
N ILE A 231 6.24 3.97 -11.74
CA ILE A 231 5.58 4.10 -10.43
C ILE A 231 4.08 4.33 -10.67
N PHE A 232 3.24 3.41 -10.20
CA PHE A 232 1.80 3.51 -10.42
C PHE A 232 0.95 3.09 -9.24
N GLY A 233 -0.29 3.59 -9.21
CA GLY A 233 -1.29 3.23 -8.22
C GLY A 233 -2.25 2.15 -8.73
N ILE A 234 -2.78 1.35 -7.81
CA ILE A 234 -3.81 0.34 -8.13
C ILE A 234 -5.21 0.92 -7.91
N GLY A 235 -6.09 0.75 -8.92
CA GLY A 235 -7.47 1.21 -8.92
C GLY A 235 -8.48 0.07 -8.97
N ARG A 236 -9.55 0.17 -8.17
CA ARG A 236 -10.71 -0.72 -8.26
C ARG A 236 -11.54 -0.42 -9.51
N ALA A 237 -12.06 -1.46 -10.14
CA ALA A 237 -12.80 -1.35 -11.39
C ALA A 237 -14.01 -0.39 -11.29
N ASP A 238 -14.80 -0.46 -10.22
CA ASP A 238 -16.00 0.37 -10.01
C ASP A 238 -15.64 1.87 -9.89
N VAL A 239 -14.62 2.18 -9.10
CA VAL A 239 -14.13 3.56 -8.93
C VAL A 239 -13.54 4.08 -10.24
N MET A 240 -12.76 3.24 -10.93
CA MET A 240 -12.06 3.61 -12.16
C MET A 240 -13.00 3.77 -13.36
N ALA A 241 -14.07 2.96 -13.45
CA ALA A 241 -15.10 3.12 -14.47
C ALA A 241 -15.75 4.51 -14.40
N LYS A 242 -16.19 4.91 -13.21
CA LYS A 242 -16.76 6.25 -13.00
C LYS A 242 -15.75 7.37 -13.28
N ARG A 243 -14.52 7.26 -12.76
CA ARG A 243 -13.48 8.29 -12.97
C ARG A 243 -13.10 8.46 -14.45
N ARG A 244 -13.23 7.40 -15.25
CA ARG A 244 -12.98 7.44 -16.69
C ARG A 244 -14.22 7.75 -17.53
N GLY A 245 -15.35 8.07 -16.91
CA GLY A 245 -16.58 8.40 -17.63
C GLY A 245 -17.07 7.24 -18.49
N LEU A 246 -16.92 5.99 -18.04
CA LEU A 246 -17.69 4.89 -18.62
C LEU A 246 -19.16 5.15 -18.29
N ASP A 247 -20.04 4.87 -19.25
CA ASP A 247 -21.47 4.92 -19.00
C ASP A 247 -21.90 3.86 -17.98
N ASP A 248 -23.02 4.11 -17.31
CA ASP A 248 -23.51 3.24 -16.23
C ASP A 248 -23.85 1.82 -16.73
N ILE A 249 -24.27 1.68 -17.99
CA ILE A 249 -24.63 0.38 -18.58
C ILE A 249 -23.36 -0.46 -18.77
N VAL A 250 -22.33 0.12 -19.37
CA VAL A 250 -21.01 -0.53 -19.51
C VAL A 250 -20.40 -0.79 -18.15
N THR A 251 -20.48 0.15 -17.21
CA THR A 251 -19.96 -0.02 -15.85
C THR A 251 -20.62 -1.22 -15.15
N LYS A 252 -21.95 -1.31 -15.17
CA LYS A 252 -22.67 -2.46 -14.60
C LYS A 252 -22.32 -3.76 -15.30
N LYS A 253 -22.17 -3.74 -16.63
CA LYS A 253 -21.80 -4.91 -17.42
C LYS A 253 -20.42 -5.43 -17.02
N ILE A 254 -19.39 -4.58 -17.01
CA ILE A 254 -18.01 -5.04 -16.74
C ILE A 254 -17.85 -5.55 -15.31
N LEU A 255 -18.53 -4.94 -14.33
CA LEU A 255 -18.52 -5.40 -12.95
C LEU A 255 -19.21 -6.76 -12.81
N ARG A 256 -20.37 -6.94 -13.45
CA ARG A 256 -21.06 -8.24 -13.50
C ARG A 256 -20.23 -9.30 -14.20
N ASP A 257 -19.50 -8.93 -15.24
CA ASP A 257 -18.62 -9.82 -16.00
C ASP A 257 -17.28 -10.07 -15.24
N GLY A 258 -17.14 -9.58 -14.00
CA GLY A 258 -16.09 -9.95 -13.07
C GLY A 258 -14.91 -8.98 -12.97
N ALA A 259 -15.01 -7.76 -13.50
CA ALA A 259 -13.94 -6.77 -13.38
C ALA A 259 -13.78 -6.30 -11.92
N VAL A 260 -12.58 -6.48 -11.36
CA VAL A 260 -12.24 -6.06 -9.97
C VAL A 260 -11.17 -4.96 -9.94
N GLY A 261 -10.26 -4.95 -10.91
CA GLY A 261 -9.18 -3.99 -11.02
C GLY A 261 -9.13 -3.28 -12.37
N GLU A 262 -8.45 -2.15 -12.41
CA GLU A 262 -8.11 -1.47 -13.67
C GLU A 262 -6.67 -0.99 -13.62
N ALA A 263 -5.96 -1.20 -14.74
CA ALA A 263 -4.71 -0.52 -15.04
C ALA A 263 -4.57 -0.31 -16.54
N PHE A 264 -3.98 0.83 -16.90
CA PHE A 264 -3.61 1.16 -18.27
C PHE A 264 -4.77 1.09 -19.29
N GLY A 265 -6.00 1.40 -18.86
CA GLY A 265 -7.20 1.35 -19.70
C GLY A 265 -7.80 -0.05 -19.85
N ASN A 266 -7.29 -1.04 -19.12
CA ASN A 266 -7.77 -2.42 -19.14
C ASN A 266 -8.38 -2.74 -17.78
N TYR A 267 -9.56 -3.34 -17.81
CA TYR A 267 -10.29 -3.82 -16.64
C TYR A 267 -10.08 -5.32 -16.54
N PHE A 268 -9.65 -5.78 -15.37
CA PHE A 268 -9.19 -7.13 -15.14
C PHE A 268 -10.10 -7.86 -14.15
N SER A 269 -10.31 -9.14 -14.39
CA SER A 269 -10.83 -10.09 -13.40
C SER A 269 -9.79 -10.40 -12.34
N ALA A 270 -10.20 -11.01 -11.23
CA ALA A 270 -9.32 -11.37 -10.13
C ALA A 270 -8.15 -12.29 -10.54
N THR A 271 -8.28 -13.02 -11.64
CA THR A 271 -7.24 -13.90 -12.21
C THR A 271 -6.37 -13.22 -13.28
N GLY A 272 -6.55 -11.92 -13.52
CA GLY A 272 -5.77 -11.15 -14.50
C GLY A 272 -6.31 -11.17 -15.93
N GLY A 273 -7.42 -11.87 -16.19
CA GLY A 273 -8.07 -11.87 -17.50
C GLY A 273 -8.67 -10.51 -17.82
N ILE A 274 -8.44 -10.00 -19.04
CA ILE A 274 -9.02 -8.73 -19.50
C ILE A 274 -10.53 -8.92 -19.72
N VAL A 275 -11.35 -8.22 -18.92
CA VAL A 275 -12.81 -8.19 -19.03
C VAL A 275 -13.26 -7.11 -20.01
N TYR A 276 -12.59 -5.95 -19.98
CA TYR A 276 -12.91 -4.83 -20.85
C TYR A 276 -11.69 -3.97 -21.15
N LYS A 277 -11.62 -3.42 -22.36
CA LYS A 277 -10.58 -2.50 -22.78
C LYS A 277 -11.18 -1.19 -23.25
N LYS A 278 -10.85 -0.11 -22.56
CA LYS A 278 -11.10 1.25 -23.02
C LYS A 278 -9.92 1.70 -23.89
N LYS A 279 -10.21 2.25 -25.06
CA LYS A 279 -9.20 2.96 -25.85
C LYS A 279 -8.94 4.32 -25.20
N SER A 280 -7.68 4.61 -24.93
CA SER A 280 -7.27 5.84 -24.26
C SER A 280 -5.77 6.08 -24.49
N LEU A 281 -5.34 7.34 -24.57
CA LEU A 281 -3.93 7.68 -24.81
C LEU A 281 -3.12 7.57 -23.51
N GLY A 282 -2.17 6.64 -23.51
CA GLY A 282 -1.27 6.39 -22.40
C GLY A 282 -0.51 5.09 -22.61
N LEU A 283 0.31 4.76 -21.63
CA LEU A 283 1.04 3.50 -21.52
C LEU A 283 0.11 2.33 -21.81
N SER A 284 0.52 1.45 -22.70
CA SER A 284 -0.24 0.24 -23.03
C SER A 284 0.14 -0.91 -22.10
N LEU A 285 -0.71 -1.96 -22.05
CA LEU A 285 -0.37 -3.18 -21.32
C LEU A 285 0.85 -3.89 -21.89
N SER A 286 1.10 -3.77 -23.21
CA SER A 286 2.32 -4.32 -23.83
C SER A 286 3.57 -3.56 -23.40
N ASP A 287 3.52 -2.23 -23.36
CA ASP A 287 4.65 -1.42 -22.90
C ASP A 287 4.93 -1.71 -21.43
N TYR A 288 3.90 -1.74 -20.58
CA TYR A 288 3.99 -2.12 -19.16
C TYR A 288 4.75 -3.43 -18.92
N LYS A 289 4.56 -4.44 -19.78
CA LYS A 289 5.23 -5.74 -19.66
C LYS A 289 6.71 -5.70 -20.06
N ASN A 290 7.13 -4.69 -20.81
CA ASN A 290 8.50 -4.56 -21.30
C ASN A 290 9.35 -3.61 -20.45
N ILE A 291 8.76 -2.87 -19.50
CA ILE A 291 9.48 -1.97 -18.60
C ILE A 291 10.30 -2.81 -17.60
N GLY A 292 11.58 -2.47 -17.48
CA GLY A 292 12.54 -3.15 -16.61
C GLY A 292 12.10 -3.16 -15.14
N SER A 293 11.90 -1.98 -14.54
CA SER A 293 11.51 -1.85 -13.14
C SER A 293 10.10 -1.29 -12.99
N VAL A 294 9.23 -1.98 -12.26
CA VAL A 294 7.84 -1.53 -12.08
C VAL A 294 7.40 -1.68 -10.63
N ILE A 295 6.91 -0.57 -10.09
CA ILE A 295 6.53 -0.42 -8.70
C ILE A 295 5.06 -0.03 -8.61
N ALA A 296 4.25 -0.90 -8.00
CA ALA A 296 2.86 -0.62 -7.67
C ALA A 296 2.74 -0.18 -6.22
N VAL A 297 2.03 0.93 -5.95
CA VAL A 297 1.73 1.39 -4.59
C VAL A 297 0.23 1.37 -4.34
N ALA A 298 -0.21 0.68 -3.28
CA ALA A 298 -1.62 0.56 -2.94
C ALA A 298 -1.87 0.55 -1.43
N SER A 299 -3.02 1.08 -1.02
CA SER A 299 -3.44 1.21 0.37
C SER A 299 -4.94 0.91 0.48
N GLY A 300 -5.34 0.32 1.60
CA GLY A 300 -6.72 0.00 1.96
C GLY A 300 -7.15 -1.41 1.56
N ALA A 301 -7.79 -2.14 2.49
CA ALA A 301 -8.27 -3.50 2.28
C ALA A 301 -9.23 -3.64 1.10
N GLU A 302 -10.00 -2.59 0.78
CA GLU A 302 -10.96 -2.61 -0.32
C GLU A 302 -10.32 -2.88 -1.69
N LYS A 303 -9.00 -2.70 -1.81
CA LYS A 303 -8.25 -2.92 -3.04
C LYS A 303 -7.71 -4.33 -3.22
N ALA A 304 -7.90 -5.25 -2.27
CA ALA A 304 -7.29 -6.58 -2.32
C ALA A 304 -7.48 -7.31 -3.65
N GLU A 305 -8.70 -7.39 -4.17
CA GLU A 305 -8.98 -8.05 -5.46
C GLU A 305 -8.34 -7.34 -6.65
N ALA A 306 -8.34 -6.00 -6.64
CA ALA A 306 -7.69 -5.22 -7.68
C ALA A 306 -6.16 -5.42 -7.65
N THR A 307 -5.57 -5.49 -6.45
CA THR A 307 -4.14 -5.74 -6.26
C THR A 307 -3.77 -7.14 -6.77
N MET A 308 -4.54 -8.17 -6.43
CA MET A 308 -4.34 -9.52 -6.94
C MET A 308 -4.43 -9.59 -8.47
N ALA A 309 -5.41 -8.90 -9.06
CA ALA A 309 -5.55 -8.81 -10.51
C ALA A 309 -4.30 -8.19 -11.17
N ILE A 310 -3.70 -7.15 -10.58
CA ILE A 310 -2.47 -6.53 -11.09
C ILE A 310 -1.24 -7.42 -10.88
N CYS A 311 -1.11 -8.06 -9.70
CA CYS A 311 -0.01 -8.97 -9.41
C CYS A 311 0.03 -10.16 -10.38
N SER A 312 -1.13 -10.63 -10.84
CA SER A 312 -1.20 -11.72 -11.83
C SER A 312 -0.65 -11.35 -13.23
N LEU A 313 -0.45 -10.06 -13.52
CA LEU A 313 0.00 -9.60 -14.84
C LEU A 313 1.51 -9.73 -15.06
N ARG A 314 2.31 -9.69 -13.98
CA ARG A 314 3.77 -9.81 -14.01
C ARG A 314 4.30 -10.29 -12.65
N LYS A 315 5.25 -11.23 -12.67
CA LYS A 315 5.82 -11.85 -11.45
C LYS A 315 6.91 -11.02 -10.78
N ASP A 316 7.58 -10.19 -11.56
CA ASP A 316 8.69 -9.31 -11.15
C ASP A 316 8.18 -7.91 -10.73
N LEU A 317 6.89 -7.77 -10.41
CA LEU A 317 6.34 -6.54 -9.86
C LEU A 317 6.91 -6.32 -8.45
N THR A 318 7.42 -5.12 -8.18
CA THR A 318 7.62 -4.65 -6.80
C THR A 318 6.31 -4.06 -6.28
N LEU A 319 5.75 -4.67 -5.24
CA LEU A 319 4.50 -4.22 -4.63
C LEU A 319 4.79 -3.51 -3.30
N ILE A 320 4.28 -2.28 -3.11
CA ILE A 320 4.39 -1.56 -1.85
C ILE A 320 2.98 -1.30 -1.31
N ILE A 321 2.67 -1.88 -0.14
CA ILE A 321 1.33 -1.84 0.44
C ILE A 321 1.33 -1.56 1.94
N ASP A 322 0.17 -1.19 2.48
CA ASP A 322 -0.05 -1.16 3.92
C ASP A 322 -0.40 -2.55 4.48
N ARG A 323 -0.28 -2.69 5.81
CA ARG A 323 -0.57 -3.94 6.51
C ARG A 323 -2.02 -4.38 6.39
N GLU A 324 -2.96 -3.45 6.24
CA GLU A 324 -4.39 -3.74 6.13
C GLU A 324 -4.69 -4.48 4.81
N LEU A 325 -4.16 -3.96 3.70
CA LEU A 325 -4.25 -4.58 2.39
C LEU A 325 -3.52 -5.93 2.35
N ALA A 326 -2.34 -6.03 2.97
CA ALA A 326 -1.60 -7.30 3.07
C ALA A 326 -2.42 -8.41 3.74
N LYS A 327 -3.03 -8.11 4.89
CA LYS A 327 -3.87 -9.06 5.63
C LYS A 327 -5.10 -9.46 4.82
N GLU A 328 -5.75 -8.52 4.14
CA GLU A 328 -6.93 -8.81 3.34
C GLU A 328 -6.62 -9.67 2.12
N ILE A 329 -5.44 -9.50 1.49
CA ILE A 329 -4.97 -10.37 0.40
C ILE A 329 -4.89 -11.83 0.85
N ILE A 330 -4.32 -12.07 2.04
CA ILE A 330 -4.20 -13.43 2.60
C ILE A 330 -5.57 -13.99 2.95
N ARG A 331 -6.44 -13.19 3.60
CA ARG A 331 -7.77 -13.63 4.05
C ARG A 331 -8.69 -14.10 2.91
N ARG A 332 -8.48 -13.58 1.69
CA ARG A 332 -9.32 -13.88 0.51
C ARG A 332 -8.88 -15.10 -0.30
N ASN A 333 -7.74 -15.70 0.02
CA ASN A 333 -7.26 -16.94 -0.60
C ASN A 333 -7.44 -18.13 0.33
#